data_AF-A0A7V9J9I1-F1
#
_entry.id   AF-A0A7V9J9I1-F1
#
_cell.length_a   1.000
_cell.length_b   1.000
_cell.length_c   1.000
_cell.angle_alpha   90.00
_cell.angle_beta   90.00
_cell.angle_gamma   90.00
#
_symmetry.space_group_name_H-M   'P 1'
#
loop_
_entity.id
_entity.type
_entity.pdbx_description
1 polymer ?
#
loop_
_entity_poly.entity_id
_entity_poly.type
_entity_poly.pdbx_seq_one_letter_code
_entity_poly.pdbx_strand_id
1 'polypeptide(L)' 'MLPKANRLRRPAEFDRAVRQGRRAASKTLVVHASRNSPFPPRVGFVVSKAVGNAVQ' A
#
# COMPACT_ATOMS: atom_id res chain seq x y z
N MET A 1 3.14 -4.01 -15.29
CA MET A 1 3.93 -3.68 -14.07
C MET A 1 3.80 -2.19 -13.76
N LEU A 2 3.59 -1.79 -12.49
CA LEU A 2 3.46 -0.37 -12.14
C LEU A 2 4.73 0.42 -12.48
N PRO A 3 4.64 1.64 -13.06
CA PRO A 3 5.80 2.50 -13.28
C PRO A 3 6.50 2.82 -11.96
N LYS A 4 7.83 3.03 -12.00
CA LYS A 4 8.64 3.29 -10.79
C LYS A 4 8.11 4.49 -9.98
N ALA A 5 7.59 5.52 -10.65
CA ALA A 5 7.03 6.71 -10.03
C ALA A 5 5.75 6.43 -9.22
N ASN A 6 5.04 5.34 -9.53
CA ASN A 6 3.79 4.94 -8.90
C ASN A 6 3.97 3.84 -7.83
N ARG A 7 5.21 3.50 -7.46
CA ARG A 7 5.50 2.50 -6.42
C ARG A 7 5.81 3.17 -5.09
N LEU A 8 5.05 2.83 -4.06
CA LEU A 8 5.36 3.15 -2.66
C LEU A 8 6.43 2.18 -2.17
N ARG A 9 7.59 2.67 -1.71
CA ARG A 9 8.74 1.81 -1.38
C ARG A 9 9.41 2.11 -0.05
N ARG A 10 9.23 3.32 0.48
CA ARG A 10 9.92 3.73 1.72
C ARG A 10 9.05 3.38 2.93
N PRO A 11 9.59 2.76 3.99
CA PRO A 11 8.83 2.42 5.20
C PRO A 11 8.03 3.61 5.77
N ALA A 12 8.64 4.79 5.85
CA ALA A 12 7.96 6.00 6.31
C ALA A 12 6.72 6.40 5.47
N GLU A 13 6.69 6.08 4.18
CA GLU A 13 5.50 6.33 3.34
C GLU A 13 4.36 5.34 3.67
N PHE A 14 4.69 4.08 3.98
CA PHE A 14 3.71 3.11 4.48
C PHE A 14 3.20 3.52 5.86
N ASP A 15 4.08 3.91 6.78
CA ASP A 15 3.69 4.40 8.12
C ASP A 15 2.73 5.58 8.04
N ARG A 16 2.99 6.53 7.12
CA ARG A 16 2.09 7.66 6.86
C ARG A 16 0.72 7.18 6.41
N ALA A 17 0.65 6.27 5.43
CA ALA A 17 -0.61 5.73 4.94
C ALA A 17 -1.38 4.99 6.04
N VAL A 18 -0.69 4.22 6.88
CA VAL A 18 -1.30 3.42 7.95
C VAL A 18 -1.80 4.28 9.11
N ARG A 19 -0.96 5.20 9.61
CA ARG A 19 -1.26 5.99 10.82
C ARG A 19 -2.11 7.22 10.57
N GLN A 20 -1.97 7.85 9.40
CA GLN A 20 -2.60 9.14 9.09
C GLN A 20 -3.60 9.06 7.92
N GLY A 21 -3.66 7.92 7.24
CA GLY A 21 -4.58 7.69 6.13
C GLY A 21 -5.98 7.25 6.58
N ARG A 22 -6.88 7.15 5.61
CA ARG A 22 -8.18 6.52 5.76
C ARG A 22 -8.03 5.01 5.54
N ARG A 23 -8.79 4.22 6.29
CA ARG A 23 -8.83 2.77 6.20
C ARG A 23 -10.15 2.30 5.61
N ALA A 24 -10.08 1.38 4.65
CA ALA A 24 -11.21 0.61 4.17
C ALA A 24 -10.82 -0.88 4.11
N ALA A 25 -11.78 -1.77 4.33
CA ALA A 25 -11.52 -3.22 4.35
C ALA A 25 -12.65 -4.00 3.66
N SER A 26 -12.27 -5.10 3.03
CA SER A 26 -13.14 -6.14 2.51
C SER A 26 -12.70 -7.50 3.05
N LYS A 27 -13.37 -8.59 2.63
CA LYS A 27 -13.04 -9.95 3.05
C LYS A 27 -11.58 -10.34 2.78
N THR A 28 -10.96 -9.80 1.73
CA THR A 28 -9.65 -10.25 1.23
C THR A 28 -8.60 -9.14 1.17
N LEU A 29 -8.98 -7.87 1.38
CA LEU A 29 -8.09 -6.73 1.22
C LEU A 29 -8.36 -5.66 2.28
N VAL A 30 -7.28 -5.08 2.80
CA VAL A 30 -7.33 -3.84 3.59
C VAL A 30 -6.55 -2.77 2.83
N VAL A 31 -7.15 -1.60 2.67
CA VAL A 31 -6.54 -0.44 2.03
C VAL A 31 -6.35 0.66 3.08
N HIS A 32 -5.11 1.14 3.16
CA HIS A 32 -4.75 2.37 3.86
C HIS A 32 -4.35 3.41 2.82
N ALA A 33 -5.02 4.57 2.81
CA ALA A 33 -4.83 5.59 1.79
C ALA A 33 -4.72 7.00 2.39
N SER A 34 -3.66 7.72 2.02
CA SER A 34 -3.47 9.14 2.31
C SER A 34 -3.38 9.93 1.01
N ARG A 35 -3.83 11.19 0.99
CA ARG A 35 -3.64 12.06 -0.17
C ARG A 35 -2.16 12.21 -0.49
N ASN A 36 -1.81 12.13 -1.78
CA ASN A 36 -0.45 12.34 -2.27
C ASN A 36 -0.34 13.57 -3.19
N SER A 37 -1.30 14.49 -3.13
CA SER A 37 -1.30 15.71 -3.96
C SER A 37 -0.08 16.60 -3.64
N PRO A 38 0.56 17.23 -4.63
CA PRO A 38 0.22 17.24 -6.07
C PRO A 38 0.83 16.07 -6.88
N PHE A 39 1.43 15.09 -6.21
CA PHE A 39 2.12 13.99 -6.86
C PHE A 39 1.15 12.88 -7.36
N PRO A 40 1.56 12.11 -8.37
CA PRO A 40 0.80 10.94 -8.83
C PRO A 40 0.54 9.92 -7.70
N PRO A 41 -0.50 9.09 -7.83
CA PRO A 41 -0.77 8.03 -6.87
C PRO A 41 0.38 7.03 -6.82
N ARG A 42 0.70 6.58 -5.60
CA ARG A 42 1.68 5.54 -5.33
C ARG A 42 1.04 4.37 -4.59
N VAL A 43 1.40 3.15 -4.96
CA VAL A 43 0.85 1.92 -4.39
C VAL A 43 1.98 1.03 -3.90
N GLY A 44 1.78 0.44 -2.73
CA GLY A 44 2.64 -0.59 -2.17
C GLY A 44 1.79 -1.72 -1.59
N PHE A 45 2.37 -2.91 -1.50
CA PHE A 45 1.67 -4.09 -1.00
C PHE A 45 2.39 -4.61 0.23
N VAL A 46 1.61 -4.93 1.27
CA VAL A 46 2.07 -5.67 2.43
C VAL A 46 1.24 -6.95 2.47
N VAL A 47 1.90 -8.09 2.39
CA VAL A 47 1.26 -9.41 2.47
C VAL A 47 1.73 -10.10 3.73
N SER A 48 0.82 -10.81 4.41
CA SER A 48 1.20 -11.57 5.59
C SER A 48 2.03 -12.78 5.15
N LYS A 49 2.97 -13.21 6.00
CA LYS A 49 3.70 -14.45 5.79
C LYS A 49 2.77 -15.68 5.71
N ALA A 50 1.57 -15.59 6.29
CA ALA A 50 0.58 -16.65 6.30
C ALA A 50 -0.13 -16.87 4.96
N VAL A 51 0.02 -15.96 3.99
CA VAL A 51 -0.58 -16.14 2.64
C VAL A 51 -0.08 -17.41 1.97
N GLY A 52 1.18 -17.82 2.20
CA GLY A 52 1.71 -19.11 1.72
C GLY A 52 2.85 -18.95 0.72
N ASN A 53 2.81 -19.73 -0.36
CA ASN A 53 3.88 -19.81 -1.35
C ASN A 53 4.07 -18.48 -2.11
N ALA A 54 5.29 -18.24 -2.59
CA ALA A 54 5.66 -16.99 -3.27
C ALA A 54 4.93 -16.72 -4.60
N VAL A 55 4.27 -17.74 -5.17
CA VAL A 55 3.60 -17.67 -6.49
C VAL A 55 2.23 -18.35 -6.44
N GLN A 56 1.46 -18.07 -5.39
CA GLN A 56 0.06 -18.51 -5.31
C GLN A 56 -0.83 -17.77 -6.32
#